data_AF-A0A4V5PBI9-F1
#
_entry.id   AF-A0A4V5PBI9-F1
#
_cell.length_a   1.000
_cell.length_b   1.000
_cell.length_c   1.000
_cell.angle_alpha   90.00
_cell.angle_beta   90.00
_cell.angle_gamma   90.00
#
_symmetry.space_group_name_H-M   'P 1'
#
loop_
_entity.id
_entity.type
_entity.pdbx_description
1 polymer ?
#
loop_
_entity_poly.entity_id
_entity_poly.type
_entity_poly.pdbx_seq_one_letter_code
_entity_poly.pdbx_strand_id
1 'polypeptide(L)'
;THQTFLTVEKYEATSATWKIMHNDASWETRFYWHKGLWGHSNATIQWHIPDTAQPGTYRIRYFGHNRKKSFLKAVILPFESTPSTFDV
;
A
#
# COMPACT_ATOMS: atom_id res chain seq x y z
N THR A 1 5.03 6.56 15.06
CA THR A 1 4.12 5.44 14.73
C THR A 1 3.80 5.52 13.25
N HIS A 2 3.89 4.41 12.51
CA HIS A 2 3.37 4.34 11.14
C HIS A 2 1.89 3.97 11.22
N GLN A 3 1.04 4.66 10.46
CA GLN A 3 -0.41 4.54 10.63
C GLN A 3 -1.05 3.43 9.77
N THR A 4 -0.43 3.04 8.65
CA THR A 4 -0.92 1.98 7.76
C THR A 4 0.21 1.38 6.91
N PHE A 5 0.05 0.13 6.49
CA PHE A 5 0.87 -0.55 5.47
C PHE A 5 0.36 -0.32 4.05
N LEU A 6 -0.91 0.08 3.86
CA LEU A 6 -1.48 0.31 2.54
C LEU A 6 -2.50 1.45 2.51
N THR A 7 -2.69 2.06 1.34
CA THR A 7 -3.88 2.88 1.07
C THR A 7 -4.50 2.48 -0.26
N VAL A 8 -5.83 2.49 -0.33
CA VAL A 8 -6.58 2.53 -1.59
C VAL A 8 -6.99 3.98 -1.80
N GLU A 9 -6.64 4.55 -2.93
CA GLU A 9 -6.87 5.96 -3.24
C GLU A 9 -7.67 6.11 -4.53
N LYS A 10 -8.65 7.01 -4.55
CA LYS A 10 -9.43 7.39 -5.73
C LYS A 10 -8.93 8.72 -6.28
N TYR A 11 -8.82 8.84 -7.59
CA TYR A 11 -8.48 10.09 -8.25
C TYR A 11 -9.70 11.01 -8.33
N GLU A 12 -9.55 12.25 -7.85
CA GLU A 12 -10.56 13.30 -7.93
C GLU A 12 -10.15 14.30 -9.02
N ALA A 13 -10.84 14.23 -10.16
CA ALA A 13 -10.49 15.03 -11.35
C ALA A 13 -10.70 16.54 -11.14
N THR A 14 -11.66 16.93 -10.30
CA THR A 14 -11.98 18.35 -10.02
C THR A 14 -10.84 19.06 -9.30
N SER A 15 -10.15 18.38 -8.40
CA SER A 15 -9.01 18.90 -7.63
C SER A 15 -7.66 18.39 -8.12
N ALA A 16 -7.64 17.48 -9.10
CA ALA A 16 -6.45 16.77 -9.57
C ALA A 16 -5.66 16.10 -8.43
N THR A 17 -6.36 15.56 -7.43
CA THR A 17 -5.74 14.96 -6.22
C THR A 17 -6.16 13.51 -6.04
N TRP A 18 -5.38 12.78 -5.22
CA TRP A 18 -5.72 11.43 -4.78
C TRP A 18 -6.33 11.48 -3.38
N LYS A 19 -7.52 10.93 -3.23
CA LYS A 19 -8.24 10.83 -1.94
C LYS A 19 -8.13 9.42 -1.39
N ILE A 20 -7.71 9.28 -0.15
CA ILE A 20 -7.66 7.97 0.54
C ILE A 20 -9.09 7.51 0.84
N MET A 21 -9.44 6.34 0.31
CA MET A 21 -10.74 5.70 0.51
C MET A 21 -10.66 4.58 1.55
N HIS A 22 -9.58 3.79 1.54
CA HIS A 22 -9.35 2.70 2.48
C HIS A 22 -7.89 2.67 2.95
N ASN A 23 -7.66 2.09 4.13
CA ASN A 23 -6.35 1.78 4.72
C ASN A 23 -6.33 0.33 5.23
N ASP A 24 -5.24 -0.12 5.85
CA ASP A 24 -5.12 -1.50 6.36
C ASP A 24 -6.04 -1.85 7.55
N ALA A 25 -6.74 -0.87 8.12
CA ALA A 25 -7.79 -1.07 9.11
C ALA A 25 -9.19 -1.27 8.48
N SER A 26 -9.32 -1.10 7.17
CA SER A 26 -10.59 -1.26 6.45
C SER A 26 -10.86 -2.73 6.15
N TRP A 27 -12.09 -3.20 6.43
CA TRP A 27 -12.53 -4.59 6.23
C TRP A 27 -12.40 -5.08 4.79
N GLU A 28 -12.48 -4.15 3.84
CA GLU A 28 -12.35 -4.38 2.40
C GLU A 28 -10.91 -4.66 1.99
N THR A 29 -9.92 -4.43 2.87
CA THR A 29 -8.50 -4.56 2.51
C THR A 29 -7.83 -5.72 3.23
N ARG A 30 -6.81 -6.30 2.59
CA ARG A 30 -6.00 -7.37 3.18
C ARG A 30 -4.54 -7.15 2.84
N PHE A 31 -3.69 -7.35 3.84
CA PHE A 31 -2.24 -7.29 3.70
C PHE A 31 -1.64 -8.65 4.05
N TYR A 32 -1.00 -9.29 3.08
CA TYR A 32 -0.29 -10.54 3.27
C TYR A 32 1.21 -10.30 3.11
N TRP A 33 1.98 -10.75 4.10
CA TRP A 33 3.43 -10.74 4.01
C TRP A 33 3.93 -12.17 3.88
N HIS A 34 4.65 -12.43 2.79
CA HIS A 34 5.23 -13.74 2.51
C HIS A 34 6.76 -13.65 2.49
N LYS A 35 7.39 -14.40 3.39
CA LYS A 35 8.85 -14.48 3.48
C LYS A 35 9.41 -15.30 2.32
N GLY A 36 10.32 -14.71 1.55
CA GLY A 36 11.11 -15.40 0.54
C GLY A 36 12.46 -15.87 1.08
N LEU A 37 13.35 -16.24 0.17
CA LEU A 37 14.73 -16.65 0.47
C LEU A 37 15.67 -15.44 0.49
N TRP A 38 16.85 -15.57 1.11
CA TRP A 38 17.94 -14.58 1.07
C TRP A 38 17.57 -13.16 1.54
N GLY A 39 16.58 -13.04 2.44
CA GLY A 39 16.13 -11.76 2.97
C GLY A 39 15.13 -11.02 2.08
N HIS A 40 14.66 -11.64 0.99
CA HIS A 40 13.54 -11.15 0.21
C HIS A 40 12.19 -11.49 0.87
N SER A 41 11.18 -10.68 0.57
CA SER A 41 9.80 -10.93 0.97
C SER A 41 8.85 -10.25 -0.01
N ASN A 42 7.68 -10.84 -0.20
CA ASN A 42 6.62 -10.25 -1.01
C ASN A 42 5.53 -9.71 -0.10
N ALA A 43 5.02 -8.52 -0.43
CA ALA A 43 3.82 -7.97 0.15
C ALA A 43 2.70 -8.05 -0.89
N THR A 44 1.62 -8.75 -0.57
CA THR A 44 0.42 -8.83 -1.40
C THR A 44 -0.67 -8.02 -0.73
N ILE A 45 -1.14 -7.00 -1.44
CA ILE A 45 -2.27 -6.18 -1.00
C ILE A 45 -3.48 -6.57 -1.84
N GLN A 46 -4.61 -6.80 -1.18
CA GLN A 46 -5.89 -7.02 -1.83
C GLN A 46 -6.88 -5.95 -1.40
N TRP A 47 -7.66 -5.47 -2.36
CA TRP A 47 -8.85 -4.66 -2.12
C TRP A 47 -10.06 -5.42 -2.66
N HIS A 48 -10.96 -5.77 -1.76
CA HIS A 48 -12.26 -6.36 -2.04
C HIS A 48 -13.22 -5.22 -2.31
N ILE A 49 -13.34 -4.86 -3.60
CA ILE A 49 -14.20 -3.76 -4.05
C ILE A 49 -15.64 -4.06 -3.60
N PRO A 50 -16.22 -3.24 -2.70
CA PRO A 50 -17.60 -3.44 -2.28
C PRO A 50 -18.57 -2.95 -3.36
N ASP A 51 -19.80 -3.44 -3.36
CA ASP A 51 -20.85 -3.01 -4.30
C ASP A 51 -21.18 -1.51 -4.19
N THR A 52 -20.82 -0.88 -3.07
CA THR A 52 -20.98 0.55 -2.82
C THR A 52 -19.82 1.41 -3.34
N ALA A 53 -18.79 0.81 -3.93
CA ALA A 53 -17.66 1.52 -4.50
C ALA A 53 -18.12 2.41 -5.66
N GLN A 54 -17.70 3.67 -5.62
CA GLN A 54 -18.01 4.60 -6.72
C GLN A 54 -17.13 4.28 -7.93
N PRO A 55 -17.68 4.33 -9.16
CA PRO A 55 -16.84 4.22 -10.34
C PRO A 55 -15.76 5.29 -10.40
N GLY A 56 -14.61 4.96 -11.00
CA GLY A 56 -13.52 5.90 -11.25
C GLY A 56 -12.13 5.24 -11.26
N THR A 57 -11.11 6.08 -11.35
CA THR A 57 -9.71 5.63 -11.36
C THR A 57 -9.16 5.54 -9.94
N TYR A 58 -8.58 4.38 -9.62
CA TYR A 58 -8.01 4.04 -8.32
C TYR A 58 -6.53 3.68 -8.43
N ARG A 59 -5.84 3.72 -7.29
CA ARG A 59 -4.51 3.15 -7.09
C ARG A 59 -4.38 2.57 -5.68
N ILE A 60 -3.45 1.65 -5.51
CA ILE A 60 -3.11 1.06 -4.21
C ILE A 60 -1.68 1.47 -3.87
N ARG A 61 -1.41 2.11 -2.73
CA ARG A 61 -0.04 2.38 -2.27
C ARG A 61 0.38 1.38 -1.20
N TYR A 62 1.66 1.05 -1.18
CA TYR A 62 2.29 0.22 -0.16
C TYR A 62 3.33 1.04 0.61
N PHE A 63 3.29 0.96 1.94
CA PHE A 63 4.24 1.60 2.85
C PHE A 63 4.96 0.52 3.64
N GLY A 64 6.29 0.45 3.50
CA GLY A 64 7.10 -0.58 4.09
C GLY A 64 8.34 -0.04 4.78
N HIS A 65 9.03 -0.92 5.49
CA HIS A 65 10.37 -0.63 6.02
C HIS A 65 11.31 -1.76 5.63
N ASN A 66 12.53 -1.40 5.27
CA ASN A 66 13.59 -2.38 5.05
C ASN A 66 14.70 -2.20 6.08
N ARG A 67 15.39 -3.29 6.38
CA ARG A 67 16.54 -3.30 7.28
C ARG A 67 17.80 -3.33 6.43
N LYS A 68 18.61 -2.28 6.52
CA LYS A 68 19.95 -2.24 5.93
C LYS A 68 20.99 -2.52 7.02
N LYS A 69 21.85 -3.51 6.81
CA LYS A 69 23.01 -3.76 7.69
C LYS A 69 24.20 -2.99 7.13
N SER A 70 24.67 -1.98 7.87
CA SER A 70 26.00 -1.40 7.67
C SER A 70 26.98 -2.12 8.61
N PHE A 71 28.28 -2.03 8.32
CA PHE A 71 29.37 -2.79 8.95
C PHE A 71 29.30 -2.89 10.49
N LEU A 72 28.70 -1.91 11.19
CA LEU A 72 28.59 -1.90 12.65
C LEU A 72 27.15 -1.74 13.20
N LYS A 73 26.15 -1.42 12.38
CA LYS A 73 24.79 -1.10 12.87
C LYS A 73 23.71 -1.45 11.84
N ALA A 74 22.58 -1.94 12.34
CA ALA A 74 21.36 -2.07 11.56
C ALA A 74 20.60 -0.74 11.57
N VAL A 75 20.22 -0.27 10.39
CA VAL A 75 19.33 0.89 10.20
C VAL A 75 18.05 0.39 9.55
N ILE A 76 16.91 0.89 10.04
CA ILE A 76 15.59 0.63 9.47
C ILE A 76 15.20 1.89 8.68
N LEU A 77 14.90 1.72 7.39
CA LEU A 77 14.54 2.82 6.49
C LEU A 77 13.12 2.62 5.95
N PRO A 78 12.28 3.67 5.92
CA PRO A 78 10.98 3.60 5.29
C PRO A 78 11.13 3.60 3.76
N PHE A 79 10.17 2.99 3.07
CA PHE A 79 10.00 3.10 1.63
C PHE A 79 8.51 3.06 1.27
N GLU A 80 8.18 3.57 0.09
CA GLU A 80 6.83 3.48 -0.47
C GLU A 80 6.86 2.99 -1.91
N SER A 81 5.76 2.38 -2.34
CA SER A 81 5.54 1.95 -3.72
C SER A 81 4.14 2.35 -4.16
N THR A 82 4.04 2.89 -5.37
CA THR A 82 2.79 3.24 -6.03
C THR A 82 2.77 2.56 -7.41
N PRO A 83 2.13 1.39 -7.55
CA PRO A 83 1.91 0.72 -8.81
C PRO A 83 0.93 1.50 -9.70
N SER A 84 0.75 1.02 -10.93
CA SER A 84 -0.15 1.60 -11.93
C SER A 84 -1.59 1.75 -11.42
N THR A 85 -2.27 2.76 -11.97
CA THR A 85 -3.68 3.01 -11.71
C THR A 85 -4.56 1.99 -12.43
N PHE A 86 -5.79 1.80 -11.94
CA PHE A 86 -6.80 0.93 -12.54
C PHE A 86 -8.19 1.53 -12.36
N ASP A 87 -9.12 1.22 -13.26
CA ASP A 87 -10.49 1.70 -13.19
C ASP A 87 -11.40 0.66 -12.52
N VAL A 88 -12.38 1.17 -11.77
CA VAL A 88 -13.48 0.44 -11.14
C VAL A 88 -14.79 1.00 -11.66
#